data_AF-A0A0R2ZGN3-F1
#
_entry.id   AF-A0A0R2ZGN3-F1
#
_cell.length_a   1.000
_cell.length_b   1.000
_cell.length_c   1.000
_cell.angle_alpha   90.00
_cell.angle_beta   90.00
_cell.angle_gamma   90.00
#
_symmetry.space_group_name_H-M   'P 1'
#
loop_
_entity.id
_entity.type
_entity.pdbx_description
1 polymer ?
#
loop_
_entity_poly.entity_id
_entity_poly.type
_entity_poly.pdbx_seq_one_letter_code
_entity_poly.pdbx_strand_id
1 'polypeptide(L)'
;MIACCVRAPVACWSVEHRCFKVRYEQISVIAVQVFGGNELADGWMRKPKVGLGHKAPCVLLSQPSGYSDVLDWLMRIEHGSCM
;
A
#
# COMPACT_ATOMS: atom_id res chain seq x y z
N MET A 1 -13.17 8.09 8.26
CA MET A 1 -13.73 6.73 8.34
C MET A 1 -12.56 5.76 8.38
N ILE A 2 -12.16 5.27 9.55
CA ILE A 2 -10.99 4.38 9.72
C ILE A 2 -11.53 2.95 9.73
N ALA A 3 -11.20 2.15 8.71
CA ALA A 3 -11.64 0.77 8.60
C ALA A 3 -11.20 -0.02 9.84
N CYS A 4 -12.17 -0.62 10.54
CA CYS A 4 -11.96 -1.36 11.78
C CYS A 4 -11.02 -2.56 11.57
N CYS A 5 -9.82 -2.52 12.16
CA CYS A 5 -8.88 -3.65 12.29
C CYS A 5 -9.37 -4.76 13.25
N VAL A 6 -10.68 -4.92 13.50
CA VAL A 6 -11.20 -5.62 14.70
C VAL A 6 -11.39 -7.14 14.52
N ARG A 7 -11.24 -7.72 13.32
CA ARG A 7 -11.54 -9.17 13.12
C ARG A 7 -10.52 -9.92 12.28
N ALA A 8 -9.30 -10.06 12.80
CA ALA A 8 -8.36 -11.10 12.35
C ALA A 8 -7.98 -12.01 13.54
N PRO A 9 -7.86 -13.33 13.34
CA PRO A 9 -7.61 -14.29 14.41
C PRO A 9 -6.30 -13.96 15.16
N VAL A 10 -6.26 -14.32 16.43
CA VAL A 10 -5.18 -14.07 17.41
C VAL A 10 -3.90 -14.86 17.11
N ALA A 11 -3.40 -14.81 15.87
CA ALA A 11 -2.00 -15.12 15.64
C ALA A 11 -1.15 -14.09 16.42
N CYS A 12 0.08 -14.45 16.82
CA CYS A 12 1.04 -13.71 17.67
C CYS A 12 1.43 -12.29 17.18
N TRP A 13 0.65 -11.68 16.31
CA TRP A 13 0.90 -10.38 15.71
C TRP A 13 0.22 -9.25 16.47
N SER A 14 1.02 -8.23 16.77
CA SER A 14 0.55 -6.96 17.29
C SER A 14 -0.53 -6.36 16.39
N VAL A 15 -1.38 -5.51 16.96
CA VAL A 15 -2.40 -4.75 16.23
C VAL A 15 -1.78 -4.01 15.04
N GLU A 16 -0.61 -3.41 15.23
CA GLU A 16 0.13 -2.69 14.19
C GLU A 16 0.48 -3.58 12.99
N HIS A 17 1.00 -4.79 13.25
CA HIS A 17 1.34 -5.74 12.20
C HIS A 17 0.10 -6.22 11.44
N ARG A 18 -1.02 -6.44 12.15
CA ARG A 18 -2.30 -6.78 11.51
C ARG A 18 -2.82 -5.66 10.62
N CYS A 19 -2.81 -4.41 11.09
CA CYS A 19 -3.23 -3.28 10.26
C CYS A 19 -2.27 -3.05 9.08
N PHE A 20 -0.96 -3.24 9.26
CA PHE A 20 0.01 -3.23 8.15
C PHE A 20 -0.33 -4.27 7.08
N LYS A 21 -0.57 -5.53 7.49
CA LYS A 21 -0.90 -6.62 6.56
C LYS A 21 -2.14 -6.30 5.73
N VAL A 22 -3.21 -5.82 6.37
CA VAL A 22 -4.44 -5.43 5.68
C VAL A 22 -4.17 -4.32 4.64
N ARG A 23 -3.44 -3.26 5.03
CA ARG A 23 -3.07 -2.18 4.11
C ARG A 23 -2.22 -2.68 2.95
N TYR A 24 -1.25 -3.55 3.22
CA TYR A 24 -0.37 -4.14 2.22
C TYR A 24 -1.15 -4.95 1.19
N GLU A 25 -2.07 -5.81 1.65
CA GLU A 25 -2.93 -6.62 0.77
C GLU A 25 -3.81 -5.73 -0.10
N GLN A 26 -4.46 -4.71 0.48
CA GLN A 26 -5.29 -3.77 -0.27
C GLN A 26 -4.52 -3.03 -1.37
N ILE A 27 -3.38 -2.43 -1.01
CA ILE A 27 -2.56 -1.70 -1.98
C ILE A 27 -1.98 -2.64 -3.05
N SER A 28 -1.63 -3.88 -2.70
CA SER A 28 -1.11 -4.84 -3.68
C SER A 28 -2.15 -5.15 -4.75
N VAL A 29 -3.42 -5.33 -4.38
CA VAL A 29 -4.51 -5.55 -5.35
C VAL A 29 -4.63 -4.36 -6.31
N ILE A 30 -4.63 -3.14 -5.78
CA ILE A 30 -4.73 -1.91 -6.59
C ILE A 30 -3.50 -1.78 -7.50
N ALA A 31 -2.30 -2.01 -6.97
CA ALA A 31 -1.08 -1.96 -7.76
C ALA A 31 -1.09 -2.99 -8.90
N VAL A 32 -1.63 -4.19 -8.70
CA VAL A 32 -1.79 -5.19 -9.78
C VAL A 32 -2.74 -4.67 -10.86
N GLN A 33 -3.83 -3.98 -10.49
CA GLN A 33 -4.75 -3.38 -11.46
C GLN A 33 -4.07 -2.26 -12.26
N VAL A 34 -3.34 -1.38 -11.59
CA VAL A 34 -2.66 -0.24 -12.21
C VAL A 34 -1.50 -0.66 -13.11
N PHE A 35 -0.68 -1.64 -12.68
CA PHE A 35 0.51 -2.07 -13.42
C PHE A 35 0.28 -3.29 -14.32
N GLY A 36 -0.90 -3.93 -14.25
CA GLY A 36 -1.26 -5.06 -15.10
C GLY A 36 -0.56 -6.38 -14.77
N GLY A 37 0.05 -6.53 -13.58
CA GLY A 37 0.73 -7.78 -13.22
C GLY A 37 1.26 -7.85 -11.80
N ASN A 38 1.28 -9.06 -11.23
CA ASN A 38 1.77 -9.34 -9.88
C ASN A 38 3.24 -9.00 -9.70
N GLU A 39 4.11 -9.39 -10.64
CA GLU A 39 5.55 -9.12 -10.54
C GLU A 39 5.88 -7.62 -10.61
N LEU A 40 5.14 -6.87 -11.44
CA LEU A 40 5.30 -5.42 -11.58
C LEU A 40 4.81 -4.70 -10.31
N ALA A 41 3.64 -5.08 -9.80
CA ALA A 41 3.11 -4.55 -8.55
C ALA A 41 4.06 -4.83 -7.38
N ASP A 42 4.56 -6.06 -7.28
CA ASP A 42 5.48 -6.47 -6.24
C ASP A 42 6.82 -5.70 -6.31
N GLY A 43 7.40 -5.62 -7.51
CA GLY A 43 8.61 -4.82 -7.75
C GLY A 43 8.39 -3.33 -7.46
N TRP A 44 7.19 -2.80 -7.72
CA TRP A 44 6.83 -1.44 -7.38
C TRP A 44 6.73 -1.23 -5.87
N MET A 45 6.09 -2.15 -5.15
CA MET A 45 5.86 -2.11 -3.70
C MET A 45 7.16 -2.06 -2.88
N ARG A 46 8.23 -2.70 -3.38
CA ARG A 46 9.52 -2.81 -2.67
C ARG A 46 10.54 -1.73 -3.02
N LYS A 47 10.35 -1.00 -4.14
CA LYS A 47 11.33 -0.02 -4.62
C LYS A 47 11.00 1.39 -4.10
N PRO A 48 12.00 2.16 -3.64
CA PRO A 48 11.83 3.59 -3.33
C PRO A 48 11.27 4.37 -4.52
N LYS A 49 10.38 5.33 -4.24
CA LYS A 49 9.80 6.22 -5.26
C LYS A 49 10.03 7.68 -4.91
N VAL A 50 10.44 8.47 -5.89
CA VAL A 50 10.68 9.92 -5.71
C VAL A 50 9.40 10.62 -5.26
N GLY A 51 8.25 10.31 -5.90
CA GLY A 51 6.94 10.85 -5.52
C GLY A 51 6.43 10.44 -4.15
N LEU A 52 7.13 9.54 -3.45
CA LEU A 52 6.81 9.08 -2.10
C LEU A 52 7.94 9.42 -1.11
N GLY A 53 8.69 10.50 -1.39
CA GLY A 53 9.77 10.98 -0.53
C GLY A 53 10.93 9.99 -0.41
N HIS A 54 11.26 9.29 -1.51
CA HIS A 54 12.31 8.26 -1.57
C HIS A 54 12.10 7.08 -0.61
N LYS A 55 10.85 6.81 -0.21
CA LYS A 55 10.49 5.62 0.57
C LYS A 55 9.82 4.58 -0.33
N ALA A 56 9.99 3.31 0.04
CA ALA A 56 9.26 2.23 -0.60
C ALA A 56 7.80 2.21 -0.10
N PRO A 57 6.82 1.89 -0.96
CA PRO A 57 5.42 1.77 -0.55
C PRO A 57 5.25 0.84 0.66
N CYS A 58 5.90 -0.31 0.68
CA CYS A 58 5.82 -1.25 1.81
C CYS A 58 6.27 -0.64 3.14
N VAL A 59 7.26 0.26 3.14
CA VAL A 59 7.72 0.95 4.35
C VAL A 59 6.68 1.97 4.81
N LEU A 60 6.05 2.70 3.88
CA LEU A 60 5.03 3.69 4.21
C LEU A 60 3.77 3.07 4.82
N LEU A 61 3.39 1.87 4.39
CA LEU A 61 2.19 1.19 4.89
C LEU A 61 2.30 0.75 6.36
N SER A 62 3.51 0.74 6.93
CA SER A 62 3.70 0.56 8.37
C SER A 62 3.07 1.70 9.18
N GLN A 63 2.95 2.89 8.58
CA GLN A 63 2.35 4.06 9.21
C GLN A 63 0.90 4.25 8.74
N PRO A 64 0.00 4.76 9.61
CA PRO A 64 -1.40 5.01 9.24
C PRO A 64 -1.56 5.98 8.08
N SER A 65 -0.79 7.07 8.04
CA SER A 65 -0.85 8.08 6.98
C SER A 65 -0.35 7.56 5.64
N GLY A 66 0.65 6.67 5.65
CA GLY A 66 1.29 6.17 4.44
C GLY A 66 0.36 5.35 3.55
N TYR A 67 -0.77 4.84 4.06
CA TYR A 67 -1.79 4.22 3.23
C TYR A 67 -2.42 5.23 2.24
N SER A 68 -2.81 6.40 2.74
CA SER A 68 -3.43 7.43 1.92
C SER A 68 -2.47 7.99 0.88
N ASP A 69 -1.20 8.21 1.25
CA ASP A 69 -0.16 8.69 0.35
C ASP A 69 0.09 7.72 -0.82
N VAL A 70 0.17 6.43 -0.51
CA VAL A 70 0.43 5.38 -1.51
C VAL A 70 -0.80 5.17 -2.40
N LEU A 71 -2.01 5.24 -1.84
CA LEU A 71 -3.25 5.14 -2.60
C LEU A 71 -3.42 6.32 -3.56
N ASP A 72 -3.25 7.55 -3.10
CA ASP A 72 -3.32 8.75 -3.95
C ASP A 72 -2.36 8.63 -5.14
N TRP A 73 -1.13 8.21 -4.87
CA TRP A 73 -0.12 8.04 -5.92
C TRP A 73 -0.55 7.02 -6.98
N LEU A 74 -1.12 5.87 -6.58
CA LEU A 74 -1.64 4.86 -7.52
C LEU A 74 -2.83 5.40 -8.33
N MET A 75 -3.77 6.08 -7.68
CA MET A 75 -4.93 6.67 -8.35
C MET A 75 -4.54 7.73 -9.39
N ARG A 76 -3.44 8.46 -9.17
CA ARG A 76 -2.90 9.43 -10.13
C ARG A 76 -2.31 8.77 -11.38
N ILE A 77 -1.75 7.57 -11.25
CA ILE A 77 -1.33 6.78 -12.41
C ILE A 77 -2.54 6.26 -13.18
N GLU A 78 -3.51 5.67 -12.47
CA GLU A 78 -4.70 5.08 -13.09
C GLU A 78 -5.50 6.11 -13.90
N HIS A 79 -5.68 7.31 -13.35
CA HIS A 79 -6.37 8.40 -14.04
C HIS A 79 -5.53 9.09 -15.14
N GLY A 80 -4.30 8.63 -15.38
CA GLY A 80 -3.46 9.19 -16.44
C GLY A 80 -3.09 10.66 -16.21
N SER A 81 -3.09 11.14 -14.96
CA SER A 81 -2.58 12.48 -14.65
C SER A 81 -1.06 12.49 -14.83
N CYS A 82 -0.69 12.74 -16.08
CA CYS A 82 0.67 12.94 -16.57
C CYS A 82 1.45 13.82 -15.58
N MET A 83 2.57 13.29 -15.08
CA MET A 83 3.62 14.05 -14.42
C MET A 83 4.82 14.10 -15.36
#